data_AF-A0A1Y2FT74-F1
#
_entry.id   AF-A0A1Y2FT74-F1
#
_cell.length_a   1.000
_cell.length_b   1.000
_cell.length_c   1.000
_cell.angle_alpha   90.00
_cell.angle_beta   90.00
_cell.angle_gamma   90.00
#
_symmetry.space_group_name_H-M   'P 1'
#
loop_
_entity.id
_entity.type
_entity.pdbx_description
1 polymer ?
#
loop_
_entity_poly.entity_id
_entity_poly.type
_entity_poly.pdbx_seq_one_letter_code
_entity_poly.pdbx_strand_id
1 'polypeptide(L)'
;MKFVNSFLILLSCLFSFTYAGFASSVTNTTDYVIFPHYKLEDIKKLPIISCKDDSDCPSYSNRCAFDVEIDAGVCDINAYCNKFNGCVALLSSFDSHKSSSLIIDSFQTPNDQKDVNISKCKSDSDCFTNICKQGVCLVDDSDPVYNCIIAEIGVHQSHVNCGKAANQLCYDHEDCISNQCFDVCDSNYYNHASDASSLTISKIMGIMLFLILSFILV
;
A
#
# COMPACT_ATOMS: atom_id res chain seq x y z
N MET A 1 19.61 52.82 -35.37
CA MET A 1 19.95 51.55 -36.05
C MET A 1 18.89 50.51 -35.68
N LYS A 2 18.18 49.99 -36.68
CA LYS A 2 17.09 49.02 -36.56
C LYS A 2 17.68 47.62 -36.62
N PHE A 3 17.60 46.84 -35.53
CA PHE A 3 17.97 45.43 -35.55
C PHE A 3 16.73 44.54 -35.71
N VAL A 4 16.51 44.18 -36.98
CA VAL A 4 16.12 42.86 -37.49
C VAL A 4 15.02 42.11 -36.71
N ASN A 5 13.80 42.41 -37.15
CA ASN A 5 12.58 41.67 -36.87
C ASN A 5 12.39 40.57 -37.93
N SER A 6 13.23 39.52 -37.90
CA SER A 6 13.27 38.51 -38.97
C SER A 6 13.66 37.10 -38.48
N PHE A 7 13.02 36.64 -37.40
CA PHE A 7 13.20 35.27 -36.91
C PHE A 7 11.90 34.58 -36.44
N LEU A 8 10.74 35.09 -36.87
CA LEU A 8 9.43 34.67 -36.35
C LEU A 8 8.53 33.91 -37.35
N ILE A 9 9.00 33.56 -38.55
CA ILE A 9 8.10 33.01 -39.60
C ILE A 9 8.48 31.58 -40.05
N LEU A 10 9.49 30.93 -39.44
CA LEU A 10 9.95 29.59 -39.85
C LEU A 10 9.71 28.49 -38.81
N LEU A 11 8.85 28.72 -37.82
CA LEU A 11 8.57 27.76 -36.73
C LEU A 11 7.11 27.30 -36.67
N SER A 12 6.47 27.10 -37.83
CA SER A 12 5.06 26.70 -37.90
C SER A 12 4.78 25.50 -38.81
N CYS A 13 5.80 24.75 -39.25
CA CYS A 13 5.62 23.65 -40.20
C CYS A 13 6.27 22.30 -39.84
N LEU A 14 6.80 22.10 -38.62
CA LEU A 14 7.55 20.86 -38.31
C LEU A 14 7.03 19.97 -37.16
N PHE A 15 5.88 20.26 -36.55
CA PHE A 15 5.32 19.36 -35.55
C PHE A 15 3.85 19.01 -35.80
N SER A 16 3.53 18.68 -37.06
CA SER A 16 2.31 17.95 -37.43
C SER A 16 2.56 16.43 -37.53
N PHE A 17 3.54 15.91 -36.78
CA PHE A 17 3.75 14.47 -36.69
C PHE A 17 2.85 13.87 -35.61
N THR A 18 1.80 13.22 -36.11
CA THR A 18 1.27 11.95 -35.59
C THR A 18 0.73 11.96 -34.17
N TYR A 19 -0.47 12.53 -34.01
CA TYR A 19 -1.50 11.93 -33.17
C TYR A 19 -1.97 10.61 -33.81
N ALA A 20 -1.08 9.61 -33.87
CA ALA A 20 -1.53 8.22 -33.98
C ALA A 20 -1.98 7.86 -32.57
N GLY A 21 -3.29 7.94 -32.35
CA GLY A 21 -3.91 7.50 -31.11
C GLY A 21 -3.54 6.05 -30.88
N PHE A 22 -2.60 5.82 -29.96
CA PHE A 22 -2.58 4.59 -29.20
C PHE A 22 -3.90 4.60 -28.43
N ALA A 23 -4.92 3.97 -29.01
CA ALA A 23 -5.99 3.39 -28.23
C ALA A 23 -5.31 2.33 -27.36
N SER A 24 -4.76 2.77 -26.22
CA SER A 24 -4.37 1.88 -25.16
C SER A 24 -5.63 1.13 -24.80
N SER A 25 -5.71 -0.11 -25.28
CA SER A 25 -6.61 -1.12 -24.77
C SER A 25 -6.58 -0.99 -23.25
N VAL A 26 -7.73 -0.64 -22.67
CA VAL A 26 -7.96 -0.66 -21.23
C VAL A 26 -7.68 -2.09 -20.81
N THR A 27 -6.45 -2.37 -20.41
CA THR A 27 -6.11 -3.62 -19.77
C THR A 27 -6.83 -3.55 -18.45
N ASN A 28 -7.84 -4.39 -18.30
CA ASN A 28 -8.53 -4.63 -17.05
C ASN A 28 -7.55 -5.41 -16.14
N THR A 29 -6.41 -4.79 -15.83
CA THR A 29 -5.45 -5.28 -14.85
C THR A 29 -6.11 -5.03 -13.52
N THR A 30 -6.69 -6.07 -12.94
CA THR A 30 -7.14 -6.04 -11.56
C THR A 30 -5.93 -5.65 -10.71
N ASP A 31 -6.09 -4.70 -9.79
CA ASP A 31 -5.01 -4.21 -8.92
C ASP A 31 -4.56 -5.27 -7.88
N TYR A 32 -5.01 -6.50 -8.02
CA TYR A 32 -4.70 -7.64 -7.17
C TYR A 32 -4.73 -8.92 -7.99
N VAL A 33 -4.07 -9.96 -7.46
CA VAL A 33 -4.03 -11.30 -8.03
C VAL A 33 -4.65 -12.28 -7.04
N ILE A 34 -5.65 -13.04 -7.49
CA ILE A 34 -6.30 -14.08 -6.69
C ILE A 34 -5.51 -15.38 -6.80
N PHE A 35 -5.20 -15.99 -5.67
CA PHE A 35 -4.57 -17.30 -5.53
C PHE A 35 -5.58 -18.29 -4.93
N PRO A 36 -6.54 -18.79 -5.70
CA PRO A 36 -7.59 -19.66 -5.16
C PRO A 36 -7.03 -21.00 -4.64
N HIS A 37 -5.82 -21.37 -5.08
CA HIS A 37 -5.16 -22.61 -4.67
C HIS A 37 -4.16 -22.42 -3.52
N TYR A 38 -3.76 -21.18 -3.21
CA TYR A 38 -2.84 -20.92 -2.12
C TYR A 38 -3.62 -20.71 -0.84
N LYS A 39 -3.20 -21.43 0.20
CA LYS A 39 -3.67 -21.24 1.56
C LYS A 39 -2.66 -20.39 2.32
N LEU A 40 -3.08 -19.90 3.48
CA LEU A 40 -2.23 -19.16 4.42
C LEU A 40 -0.88 -19.88 4.67
N GLU A 41 -0.92 -21.20 4.85
CA GLU A 41 0.28 -22.02 5.10
C GLU A 41 1.22 -22.16 3.89
N ASP A 42 0.72 -21.91 2.69
CA ASP A 42 1.53 -21.88 1.47
C ASP A 42 2.22 -20.51 1.35
N ILE A 43 1.50 -19.42 1.64
CA ILE A 43 2.05 -18.06 1.64
C ILE A 43 3.19 -17.90 2.65
N LYS A 44 3.05 -18.44 3.86
CA LYS A 44 4.11 -18.46 4.89
C LYS A 44 5.42 -19.12 4.44
N LYS A 45 5.35 -20.01 3.44
CA LYS A 45 6.49 -20.78 2.91
C LYS A 45 7.05 -20.20 1.62
N LEU A 46 6.50 -19.08 1.12
CA LEU A 46 7.03 -18.47 -0.08
C LEU A 46 8.49 -18.05 0.14
N PRO A 47 9.37 -18.32 -0.84
CA PRO A 47 10.75 -17.88 -0.75
C PRO A 47 10.81 -16.36 -0.85
N ILE A 48 11.69 -15.76 -0.07
CA ILE A 48 12.08 -14.36 -0.26
C ILE A 48 13.00 -14.30 -1.49
N ILE A 49 12.56 -13.57 -2.51
CA ILE A 49 13.25 -13.44 -3.79
C ILE A 49 13.98 -12.10 -3.79
N SER A 50 15.29 -12.13 -4.02
CA SER A 50 16.08 -10.93 -4.24
C SER A 50 15.81 -10.35 -5.63
N CYS A 51 15.83 -9.02 -5.74
CA CYS A 51 15.57 -8.30 -7.00
C CYS A 51 16.48 -7.08 -7.14
N LYS A 52 16.67 -6.64 -8.38
CA LYS A 52 17.30 -5.36 -8.72
C LYS A 52 16.28 -4.32 -9.16
N ASP A 53 15.20 -4.78 -9.78
CA ASP A 53 14.06 -3.98 -10.19
C ASP A 53 12.77 -4.81 -10.18
N ASP A 54 11.63 -4.17 -10.43
CA ASP A 54 10.31 -4.81 -10.38
C ASP A 54 10.15 -5.97 -11.36
N SER A 55 10.94 -6.03 -12.44
CA SER A 55 10.83 -7.09 -13.45
C SER A 55 11.43 -8.42 -13.02
N ASP A 56 12.30 -8.42 -12.00
CA ASP A 56 12.82 -9.63 -11.36
C ASP A 56 11.77 -10.29 -10.45
N CYS A 57 10.71 -9.56 -10.10
CA CYS A 57 9.73 -10.02 -9.14
C CYS A 57 8.61 -10.87 -9.76
N PRO A 58 8.14 -11.90 -9.04
CA PRO A 58 7.04 -12.71 -9.51
C PRO A 58 5.76 -11.87 -9.58
N SER A 59 4.80 -12.30 -10.39
CA SER A 59 3.56 -11.54 -10.65
C SER A 59 2.67 -11.34 -9.42
N TYR A 60 2.96 -12.00 -8.30
CA TYR A 60 2.25 -11.84 -7.02
C TYR A 60 2.89 -10.81 -6.10
N SER A 61 4.06 -10.29 -6.47
CA SER A 61 4.76 -9.27 -5.71
C SER A 61 4.26 -7.88 -6.08
N ASN A 62 4.30 -7.01 -5.08
CA ASN A 62 3.91 -5.61 -5.18
C ASN A 62 4.93 -4.82 -6.02
N ARG A 63 6.20 -4.92 -5.64
CA ARG A 63 7.37 -4.25 -6.23
C ARG A 63 8.68 -4.84 -5.70
N CYS A 64 9.82 -4.40 -6.23
CA CYS A 64 11.12 -4.59 -5.61
C CYS A 64 11.33 -3.52 -4.52
N ALA A 65 11.32 -3.92 -3.24
CA ALA A 65 11.66 -3.05 -2.12
C ALA A 65 13.17 -3.04 -1.89
N PHE A 66 13.78 -1.86 -1.92
CA PHE A 66 15.23 -1.69 -1.88
C PHE A 66 15.70 -1.09 -0.56
N ASP A 67 16.64 -1.77 0.09
CA ASP A 67 17.34 -1.25 1.28
C ASP A 67 18.67 -0.60 0.85
N VAL A 68 18.71 0.73 0.96
CA VAL A 68 19.86 1.54 0.55
C VAL A 68 21.07 1.33 1.47
N GLU A 69 20.87 0.91 2.72
CA GLU A 69 21.98 0.75 3.67
C GLU A 69 22.86 -0.45 3.33
N ILE A 70 22.28 -1.48 2.71
CA ILE A 70 23.00 -2.70 2.35
C ILE A 70 23.02 -3.03 0.85
N ASP A 71 22.49 -2.12 0.01
CA ASP A 71 22.47 -2.24 -1.46
C ASP A 71 21.80 -3.53 -1.95
N ALA A 72 20.66 -3.90 -1.36
CA ALA A 72 19.93 -5.13 -1.69
C ALA A 72 18.42 -4.89 -1.83
N GLY A 73 17.83 -5.49 -2.86
CA GLY A 73 16.39 -5.50 -3.11
C GLY A 73 15.75 -6.85 -2.81
N VAL A 74 14.52 -6.81 -2.31
CA VAL A 74 13.65 -7.99 -2.12
C VAL A 74 12.27 -7.75 -2.71
N CYS A 75 11.68 -8.78 -3.30
CA CYS A 75 10.34 -8.69 -3.87
C CYS A 75 9.31 -8.63 -2.75
N ASP A 76 8.73 -7.45 -2.57
CA ASP A 76 7.72 -7.18 -1.56
C ASP A 76 6.42 -7.94 -1.88
N ILE A 77 5.77 -8.45 -0.85
CA ILE A 77 4.51 -9.17 -0.94
C ILE A 77 3.59 -8.58 0.11
N ASN A 78 2.37 -8.27 -0.30
CA ASN A 78 1.28 -7.91 0.60
C ASN A 78 0.07 -8.77 0.23
N ALA A 79 -0.18 -9.82 1.01
CA ALA A 79 -1.20 -10.80 0.71
C ALA A 79 -2.20 -10.95 1.85
N TYR A 80 -3.49 -10.97 1.50
CA TYR A 80 -4.59 -11.20 2.43
C TYR A 80 -5.14 -12.60 2.22
N CYS A 81 -5.29 -13.35 3.30
CA CYS A 81 -5.73 -14.73 3.27
C CYS A 81 -6.86 -14.98 4.26
N ASN A 82 -7.82 -15.81 3.87
CA ASN A 82 -8.73 -16.48 4.79
C ASN A 82 -9.00 -17.92 4.31
N LYS A 83 -9.72 -18.71 5.09
CA LYS A 83 -9.96 -20.13 4.80
C LYS A 83 -10.92 -20.30 3.63
N PHE A 84 -11.93 -19.45 3.49
CA PHE A 84 -12.97 -19.62 2.48
C PHE A 84 -12.56 -19.15 1.08
N ASN A 85 -11.90 -18.00 0.98
CA ASN A 85 -11.56 -17.35 -0.28
C ASN A 85 -10.11 -17.58 -0.74
N GLY A 86 -9.29 -18.25 0.08
CA GLY A 86 -7.88 -18.46 -0.21
C GLY A 86 -7.09 -17.18 0.03
N CYS A 87 -6.11 -16.89 -0.83
CA CYS A 87 -5.26 -15.72 -0.70
C CYS A 87 -5.37 -14.78 -1.90
N VAL A 88 -5.21 -13.49 -1.65
CA VAL A 88 -5.15 -12.43 -2.66
C VAL A 88 -3.91 -11.59 -2.40
N ALA A 89 -3.04 -11.41 -3.39
CA ALA A 89 -1.91 -10.48 -3.28
C ALA A 89 -2.25 -9.14 -3.92
N LEU A 90 -1.89 -8.07 -3.23
CA LEU A 90 -2.10 -6.70 -3.67
C LEU A 90 -0.91 -6.24 -4.50
N LEU A 91 -1.21 -5.65 -5.64
CA LEU A 91 -0.22 -5.01 -6.49
C LEU A 91 -0.07 -3.53 -6.09
N SER A 92 0.97 -2.88 -6.58
CA SER A 92 1.30 -1.48 -6.24
C SER A 92 0.21 -0.47 -6.59
N SER A 93 -0.68 -0.81 -7.52
CA SER A 93 -1.82 0.01 -7.90
C SER A 93 -3.05 -0.19 -7.00
N PHE A 94 -3.04 -1.15 -6.06
CA PHE A 94 -4.21 -1.43 -5.23
C PHE A 94 -4.51 -0.28 -4.30
N ASP A 95 -5.73 0.24 -4.44
CA ASP A 95 -6.29 1.23 -3.56
C ASP A 95 -7.64 0.69 -3.08
N SER A 96 -7.71 0.29 -1.81
CA SER A 96 -8.93 -0.27 -1.22
C SER A 96 -10.10 0.72 -1.26
N HIS A 97 -9.83 2.02 -1.34
CA HIS A 97 -10.86 3.05 -1.49
C HIS A 97 -11.44 3.10 -2.90
N LYS A 98 -10.66 2.68 -3.92
CA LYS A 98 -11.07 2.72 -5.34
C LYS A 98 -11.46 1.35 -5.91
N SER A 99 -11.06 0.26 -5.26
CA SER A 99 -11.37 -1.09 -5.71
C SER A 99 -12.89 -1.32 -5.71
N SER A 100 -13.46 -1.47 -6.90
CA SER A 100 -14.89 -1.73 -7.08
C SER A 100 -15.26 -3.21 -7.10
N SER A 101 -14.25 -4.10 -7.12
CA SER A 101 -14.45 -5.54 -7.32
C SER A 101 -14.14 -6.39 -6.10
N LEU A 102 -13.35 -5.89 -5.15
CA LEU A 102 -13.02 -6.57 -3.91
C LEU A 102 -12.63 -5.57 -2.82
N ILE A 103 -13.33 -5.63 -1.69
CA ILE A 103 -13.09 -4.82 -0.50
C ILE A 103 -12.49 -5.72 0.58
N ILE A 104 -11.26 -5.42 0.99
CA ILE A 104 -10.51 -6.19 1.98
C ILE A 104 -10.69 -5.62 3.39
N ASP A 105 -10.84 -4.30 3.48
CA ASP A 105 -11.09 -3.61 4.74
C ASP A 105 -12.42 -4.08 5.33
N SER A 106 -12.36 -4.57 6.57
CA SER A 106 -13.52 -5.07 7.31
C SER A 106 -13.58 -4.45 8.70
N PHE A 107 -14.79 -4.40 9.26
CA PHE A 107 -15.11 -3.71 10.50
C PHE A 107 -15.91 -4.63 11.44
N GLN A 108 -15.84 -4.40 12.75
CA GLN A 108 -16.60 -5.18 13.72
C GLN A 108 -18.10 -4.90 13.58
N THR A 109 -18.47 -3.64 13.35
CA THR A 109 -19.85 -3.23 13.20
C THR A 109 -20.08 -2.25 12.04
N PRO A 110 -21.33 -2.14 11.56
CA PRO A 110 -21.69 -1.11 10.59
C PRO A 110 -21.49 0.33 11.10
N ASN A 111 -21.43 0.54 12.42
CA ASN A 111 -21.34 1.85 13.04
C ASN A 111 -19.91 2.28 13.40
N ASP A 112 -18.92 1.41 13.19
CA ASP A 112 -17.51 1.74 13.47
C ASP A 112 -17.07 2.96 12.66
N GLN A 113 -16.21 3.79 13.26
CA GLN A 113 -15.65 4.97 12.60
C GLN A 113 -14.84 4.55 11.38
N LYS A 114 -15.14 5.17 10.24
CA LYS A 114 -14.58 4.83 8.93
C LYS A 114 -14.00 6.07 8.27
N ASP A 115 -13.01 5.88 7.43
CA ASP A 115 -12.68 6.88 6.42
C ASP A 115 -13.90 7.08 5.51
N VAL A 116 -14.22 8.35 5.24
CA VAL A 116 -15.34 8.77 4.39
C VAL A 116 -15.20 8.21 2.96
N ASN A 117 -13.98 7.86 2.55
CA ASN A 117 -13.64 7.41 1.20
C ASN A 117 -13.64 5.89 1.01
N ILE A 118 -13.98 5.09 2.02
CA ILE A 118 -14.02 3.63 1.85
C ILE A 118 -15.16 3.23 0.90
N SER A 119 -14.83 2.36 -0.07
CA SER A 119 -15.80 1.79 -1.00
C SER A 119 -16.88 1.00 -0.25
N LYS A 120 -18.14 1.23 -0.62
CA LYS A 120 -19.30 0.56 0.00
C LYS A 120 -19.60 -0.74 -0.72
N CYS A 121 -19.73 -1.83 0.04
CA CYS A 121 -20.21 -3.10 -0.52
C CYS A 121 -21.70 -2.99 -0.92
N LYS A 122 -22.10 -3.70 -1.96
CA LYS A 122 -23.49 -3.85 -2.40
C LYS A 122 -24.01 -5.25 -2.10
N SER A 123 -23.10 -6.22 -2.04
CA SER A 123 -23.36 -7.64 -1.82
C SER A 123 -22.23 -8.28 -1.02
N ASP A 124 -22.49 -9.45 -0.43
CA ASP A 124 -21.50 -10.21 0.33
C ASP A 124 -20.25 -10.52 -0.49
N SER A 125 -20.41 -10.82 -1.79
CA SER A 125 -19.30 -11.11 -2.71
C SER A 125 -18.37 -9.92 -2.97
N ASP A 126 -18.77 -8.70 -2.65
CA ASP A 126 -17.88 -7.54 -2.75
C ASP A 126 -16.87 -7.51 -1.59
N CYS A 127 -17.15 -8.22 -0.50
CA CYS A 127 -16.33 -8.27 0.70
C CYS A 127 -15.44 -9.51 0.71
N PHE A 128 -14.15 -9.35 1.00
CA PHE A 128 -13.25 -10.49 1.15
C PHE A 128 -13.65 -11.42 2.31
N THR A 129 -14.39 -10.92 3.30
CA THR A 129 -14.98 -11.71 4.39
C THR A 129 -16.29 -12.39 4.01
N ASN A 130 -16.86 -12.09 2.83
CA ASN A 130 -18.17 -12.53 2.39
C ASN A 130 -19.33 -12.11 3.33
N ILE A 131 -19.19 -10.98 4.03
CA ILE A 131 -20.24 -10.40 4.88
C ILE A 131 -20.40 -8.92 4.60
N CYS A 132 -21.45 -8.53 3.89
CA CYS A 132 -21.81 -7.14 3.62
C CYS A 132 -23.07 -6.74 4.39
N LYS A 133 -22.95 -5.73 5.26
CA LYS A 133 -24.07 -5.21 6.02
C LYS A 133 -24.10 -3.69 5.99
N GLN A 134 -25.22 -3.13 5.50
CA GLN A 134 -25.44 -1.68 5.40
C GLN A 134 -24.31 -0.95 4.65
N GLY A 135 -23.75 -1.59 3.61
CA GLY A 135 -22.68 -1.03 2.80
C GLY A 135 -21.28 -1.15 3.40
N VAL A 136 -21.12 -2.01 4.41
CA VAL A 136 -19.86 -2.21 5.16
C VAL A 136 -19.51 -3.69 5.14
N CYS A 137 -18.25 -4.01 4.84
CA CYS A 137 -17.72 -5.35 5.02
C CYS A 137 -17.46 -5.60 6.50
N LEU A 138 -18.04 -6.67 7.04
CA LEU A 138 -17.87 -7.04 8.44
C LEU A 138 -16.84 -8.15 8.59
N VAL A 139 -16.14 -8.15 9.72
CA VAL A 139 -15.25 -9.25 10.11
C VAL A 139 -16.04 -10.54 10.36
N ASP A 140 -15.42 -11.67 10.08
CA ASP A 140 -15.93 -13.01 10.43
C ASP A 140 -14.94 -13.66 11.40
N ASP A 141 -15.30 -13.72 12.68
CA ASP A 141 -14.43 -14.31 13.71
C ASP A 141 -14.23 -15.83 13.51
N SER A 142 -15.12 -16.48 12.75
CA SER A 142 -14.99 -17.89 12.41
C SER A 142 -14.04 -18.16 11.23
N ASP A 143 -13.75 -17.12 10.43
CA ASP A 143 -12.78 -17.13 9.35
C ASP A 143 -12.02 -15.79 9.24
N PRO A 144 -11.10 -15.51 10.19
CA PRO A 144 -10.42 -14.22 10.26
C PRO A 144 -9.53 -14.00 9.04
N VAL A 145 -9.39 -12.74 8.65
CA VAL A 145 -8.49 -12.32 7.58
C VAL A 145 -7.09 -12.16 8.13
N TYR A 146 -6.12 -12.83 7.53
CA TYR A 146 -4.70 -12.68 7.80
C TYR A 146 -4.05 -11.80 6.75
N ASN A 147 -3.20 -10.87 7.19
CA ASN A 147 -2.30 -10.12 6.32
C ASN A 147 -0.89 -10.71 6.44
N CYS A 148 -0.30 -11.03 5.30
CA CYS A 148 1.02 -11.60 5.13
C CYS A 148 1.91 -10.62 4.37
N ILE A 149 2.99 -10.21 5.01
CA ILE A 149 3.97 -9.27 4.47
C ILE A 149 5.39 -9.78 4.71
N ILE A 150 6.33 -9.25 3.93
CA ILE A 150 7.75 -9.35 4.28
C ILE A 150 8.01 -8.11 5.15
N ALA A 151 8.00 -8.27 6.48
CA ALA A 151 8.07 -7.13 7.39
C ALA A 151 9.39 -6.37 7.19
N GLU A 152 9.29 -5.09 6.80
CA GLU A 152 10.42 -4.18 6.66
C GLU A 152 11.03 -3.92 8.03
N ILE A 153 12.32 -4.24 8.20
CA ILE A 153 13.42 -3.31 8.48
C ILE A 153 14.67 -4.18 8.70
N GLY A 154 15.61 -4.11 7.75
CA GLY A 154 16.80 -4.94 7.68
C GLY A 154 16.54 -6.21 6.89
N VAL A 155 17.31 -6.40 5.82
CA VAL A 155 17.23 -7.50 4.83
C VAL A 155 17.64 -8.87 5.39
N HIS A 156 17.31 -9.13 6.66
CA HIS A 156 17.63 -10.35 7.38
C HIS A 156 16.38 -11.18 7.69
N GLN A 157 15.19 -10.77 7.25
CA GLN A 157 14.04 -11.65 7.34
C GLN A 157 14.23 -12.81 6.35
N SER A 158 14.07 -14.02 6.87
CA SER A 158 14.19 -15.27 6.12
C SER A 158 12.83 -15.89 5.78
N HIS A 159 11.74 -15.23 6.18
CA HIS A 159 10.39 -15.76 6.06
C HIS A 159 9.35 -14.63 5.91
N VAL A 160 8.19 -15.00 5.36
CA VAL A 160 7.00 -14.14 5.30
C VAL A 160 6.36 -14.10 6.69
N ASN A 161 6.09 -12.90 7.20
CA ASN A 161 5.37 -12.72 8.46
C ASN A 161 3.87 -12.59 8.18
N CYS A 162 3.05 -13.32 8.94
CA CYS A 162 1.60 -13.29 8.79
C CYS A 162 0.94 -13.14 10.16
N GLY A 163 -0.01 -12.22 10.26
CA GLY A 163 -0.85 -12.01 11.44
C GLY A 163 -2.25 -11.61 11.03
N LYS A 164 -3.19 -11.59 11.98
CA LYS A 164 -4.55 -11.10 11.74
C LYS A 164 -4.50 -9.65 11.26
N ALA A 165 -5.34 -9.34 10.27
CA ALA A 165 -5.48 -8.01 9.70
C ALA A 165 -6.14 -7.04 10.70
N ALA A 166 -6.18 -5.75 10.34
CA ALA A 166 -6.82 -4.73 11.16
C ALA A 166 -8.30 -5.08 11.47
N ASN A 167 -8.76 -4.62 12.63
CA ASN A 167 -10.12 -4.82 13.16
C ASN A 167 -10.52 -6.27 13.45
N GLN A 168 -9.67 -7.27 13.22
CA GLN A 168 -9.96 -8.66 13.60
C GLN A 168 -9.85 -8.83 15.12
N LEU A 169 -10.68 -9.70 15.73
CA LEU A 169 -10.56 -10.01 17.16
C LEU A 169 -9.20 -10.63 17.49
N CYS A 170 -8.58 -10.18 18.57
CA CYS A 170 -7.29 -10.66 19.04
C CYS A 170 -7.28 -10.84 20.56
N TYR A 171 -6.41 -11.72 21.03
CA TYR A 171 -6.22 -11.95 22.47
C TYR A 171 -4.82 -11.55 22.93
N ASP A 172 -3.84 -11.67 22.04
CA ASP A 172 -2.45 -11.31 22.28
C ASP A 172 -1.96 -10.36 21.18
N HIS A 173 -0.95 -9.55 21.49
CA HIS A 173 -0.34 -8.65 20.52
C HIS A 173 0.19 -9.40 19.29
N GLU A 174 0.77 -10.58 19.50
CA GLU A 174 1.33 -11.45 18.46
C GLU A 174 0.28 -12.05 17.51
N ASP A 175 -1.01 -12.00 17.86
CA ASP A 175 -2.08 -12.40 16.94
C ASP A 175 -2.14 -11.49 15.72
N CYS A 176 -1.79 -10.21 15.89
CA CYS A 176 -2.00 -9.15 14.92
C CYS A 176 -0.76 -8.93 14.09
N ILE A 177 -0.92 -8.65 12.79
CA ILE A 177 0.22 -8.27 11.95
C ILE A 177 0.88 -7.00 12.46
N SER A 178 0.11 -6.13 13.11
CA SER A 178 0.58 -4.89 13.71
C SER A 178 1.41 -5.09 14.98
N ASN A 179 1.41 -6.30 15.54
CA ASN A 179 1.87 -6.60 16.89
C ASN A 179 1.20 -5.72 17.97
N GLN A 180 -0.04 -5.29 17.72
CA GLN A 180 -0.82 -4.44 18.61
C GLN A 180 -2.27 -4.95 18.68
N CYS A 181 -2.73 -5.21 19.89
CA CYS A 181 -4.05 -5.78 20.17
C CYS A 181 -4.72 -5.00 21.30
N PHE A 182 -5.91 -4.46 21.03
CA PHE A 182 -6.77 -3.77 22.00
C PHE A 182 -8.20 -4.30 21.82
N ASP A 183 -8.42 -5.57 22.16
CA ASP A 183 -9.59 -6.41 21.82
C ASP A 183 -9.73 -6.71 20.30
N VAL A 184 -9.30 -5.79 19.46
CA VAL A 184 -9.12 -5.94 18.02
C VAL A 184 -7.72 -5.52 17.59
N CYS A 185 -7.27 -6.05 16.46
CA CYS A 185 -5.98 -5.67 15.87
C CYS A 185 -6.00 -4.23 15.39
N ASP A 186 -5.04 -3.42 15.83
CA ASP A 186 -4.91 -2.05 15.37
C ASP A 186 -4.44 -2.01 13.91
N SER A 187 -5.00 -1.07 13.15
CA SER A 187 -4.61 -0.70 11.78
C SER A 187 -3.27 0.04 11.71
N ASN A 188 -2.80 0.64 12.82
CA ASN A 188 -1.59 1.46 12.87
C ASN A 188 -0.27 0.68 12.84
N TYR A 189 -0.12 -0.28 11.92
CA TYR A 189 1.15 -1.00 11.79
C TYR A 189 2.34 -0.08 11.46
N TYR A 190 2.14 0.99 10.67
CA TYR A 190 3.23 1.86 10.20
C TYR A 190 3.31 3.26 10.85
N ASN A 191 2.31 3.69 11.63
CA ASN A 191 2.25 5.08 12.11
C ASN A 191 3.13 5.38 13.33
N HIS A 192 3.86 4.39 13.87
CA HIS A 192 4.78 4.64 14.98
C HIS A 192 6.18 5.12 14.56
N ALA A 193 6.49 5.14 13.26
CA ALA A 193 7.84 5.41 12.76
C ALA A 193 7.97 6.73 11.98
N SER A 194 7.41 7.88 12.43
CA SER A 194 7.96 9.21 12.01
C SER A 194 7.34 10.46 12.63
N ASP A 195 6.25 10.42 13.40
CA ASP A 195 5.63 11.68 13.84
C ASP A 195 6.38 12.43 14.96
N ALA A 196 7.43 11.82 15.53
CA ALA A 196 8.27 12.48 16.52
C ALA A 196 9.43 13.33 15.94
N SER A 197 9.83 13.16 14.67
CA SER A 197 11.08 13.74 14.15
C SER A 197 10.92 14.90 13.15
N SER A 198 9.89 14.94 12.30
CA SER A 198 9.78 16.00 11.27
C SER A 198 9.33 17.35 11.85
N LEU A 199 8.44 17.31 12.84
CA LEU A 199 7.87 18.49 13.51
C LEU A 199 8.83 19.13 14.51
N THR A 200 9.80 18.38 15.04
CA THR A 200 10.86 18.89 15.93
C THR A 200 12.01 19.51 15.15
N ILE A 201 12.46 18.89 14.04
CA ILE A 201 13.57 19.42 13.23
C ILE A 201 13.22 20.76 12.57
N SER A 202 12.01 20.89 12.01
CA SER A 202 11.55 22.16 11.41
C SER A 202 11.45 23.30 12.42
N LYS A 203 11.03 23.02 13.67
CA LYS A 203 11.01 23.99 14.78
C LYS A 203 12.41 24.38 15.22
N ILE A 204 13.35 23.43 15.30
CA ILE A 204 14.74 23.70 15.69
C ILE A 204 15.45 24.54 14.63
N MET A 205 15.27 24.25 13.33
CA MET A 205 15.81 25.07 12.24
C MET A 205 15.25 26.49 12.26
N GLY A 206 13.95 26.66 12.52
CA GLY A 206 13.32 27.98 12.65
C GLY A 206 13.91 28.82 13.78
N ILE A 207 14.13 28.22 14.96
CA ILE A 207 14.75 28.91 16.11
C ILE A 207 16.19 29.29 15.81
N MET A 208 16.98 28.38 15.21
CA MET A 208 18.37 28.67 14.81
C MET A 208 18.47 29.83 13.81
N LEU A 209 17.58 29.88 12.81
CA LEU A 209 17.52 30.98 11.84
C LEU A 209 17.19 32.31 12.52
N PHE A 210 16.25 32.31 13.46
CA PHE A 210 15.89 33.49 14.25
C PHE A 210 17.05 34.01 15.09
N LEU A 211 17.81 33.10 15.72
CA LEU A 211 18.99 33.47 16.50
C LEU A 211 20.07 34.08 15.58
N ILE A 212 20.37 33.48 14.43
CA ILE A 212 21.34 34.02 13.48
C ILE A 212 20.94 35.44 13.01
N LEU A 213 19.67 35.65 12.69
CA LEU A 213 19.15 36.98 12.29
C LEU A 213 19.29 38.01 13.42
N SER A 214 19.09 37.59 14.67
CA SER A 214 19.26 38.48 15.83
C SER A 214 20.71 38.94 16.04
N PHE A 215 21.70 38.12 15.67
CA PHE A 215 23.12 38.50 15.72
C PHE A 215 23.55 39.41 14.56
N ILE A 216 22.87 39.37 13.41
CA ILE A 216 23.21 40.21 12.25
C ILE A 216 22.62 41.63 12.37
N LEU A 217 21.52 41.78 13.12
CA LEU A 217 20.79 43.04 13.29
C LEU A 217 21.26 43.91 14.47
N VAL A 218 22.21 43.43 15.28
CA VAL A 218 22.85 44.17 16.39
C VAL A 218 24.20 44.70 15.92
#